data_AF-A0A395WCX8-F1
#
_entry.id   AF-A0A395WCX8-F1
#
_cell.length_a   1.000
_cell.length_b   1.000
_cell.length_c   1.000
_cell.angle_alpha   90.00
_cell.angle_beta   90.00
_cell.angle_gamma   90.00
#
_symmetry.space_group_name_H-M   'P 1'
#
loop_
_entity.id
_entity.type
_entity.pdbx_description
1 polymer ?
#
loop_
_entity_poly.entity_id
_entity_poly.type
_entity_poly.pdbx_seq_one_letter_code
_entity_poly.pdbx_strand_id
1 'polypeptide(L)'
;MVNNDVKQLKNMAENIQRKEELISKLNSSKELFKKYTDASCMPSYETFECKELKDYDNKNLPEYIEKMLGKPPVEGTPRFFETKKKMRKKYLEELKNYKDAIQRVAPNYYTAYSNEREQVKRKAYEEIQSKSDRMTSCANEQKEMIQKYENEIRELNQKIDEFDLVKKQSKDVVHLNEIASFIEEGRADNLEEALYLSSFSDLFREVEKNMASLKQEMEKIHEKVNYLEDDVDDFDYEIEDMKKEFESINEEISGLQSGVNDAIDRADQAYDYAVSNG
;
A
#
# COMPACT_ATOMS: atom_id res chain seq x y z
N MET A 1 -43.40 30.01 5.30
CA MET A 1 -42.60 29.18 6.22
C MET A 1 -41.77 28.18 5.44
N VAL A 2 -42.38 27.35 4.59
CA VAL A 2 -41.76 26.38 3.66
C VAL A 2 -40.46 26.87 2.96
N ASN A 3 -40.48 28.05 2.30
CA ASN A 3 -39.28 28.58 1.63
C ASN A 3 -38.10 28.92 2.57
N ASN A 4 -38.37 29.21 3.83
CA ASN A 4 -37.31 29.49 4.81
C ASN A 4 -36.63 28.20 5.28
N ASP A 5 -37.41 27.13 5.46
CA ASP A 5 -36.92 25.84 5.94
C ASP A 5 -36.02 25.17 4.89
N VAL A 6 -36.42 25.20 3.62
CA VAL A 6 -35.60 24.73 2.48
C VAL A 6 -34.28 25.48 2.39
N LYS A 7 -34.32 26.81 2.53
CA LYS A 7 -33.11 27.64 2.51
C LYS A 7 -32.17 27.30 3.66
N GLN A 8 -32.72 27.06 4.85
CA GLN A 8 -31.95 26.66 6.02
C GLN A 8 -31.28 25.28 5.83
N LEU A 9 -31.99 24.30 5.25
CA LEU A 9 -31.45 22.98 4.92
C LEU A 9 -30.30 23.06 3.90
N LYS A 10 -30.47 23.82 2.81
CA LYS A 10 -29.43 24.00 1.79
C LYS A 10 -28.19 24.69 2.36
N ASN A 11 -28.38 25.76 3.14
CA ASN A 11 -27.26 26.43 3.82
C ASN A 11 -26.50 25.47 4.76
N MET A 12 -27.21 24.58 5.45
CA MET A 12 -26.61 23.58 6.32
C MET A 12 -25.81 22.55 5.53
N ALA A 13 -26.38 22.04 4.43
CA ALA A 13 -25.71 21.13 3.51
C ALA A 13 -24.41 21.74 2.96
N GLU A 14 -24.45 22.99 2.52
CA GLU A 14 -23.28 23.75 2.06
C GLU A 14 -22.23 23.93 3.17
N ASN A 15 -22.64 24.24 4.40
CA ASN A 15 -21.73 24.39 5.53
C ASN A 15 -21.02 23.08 5.88
N ILE A 16 -21.73 21.94 5.86
CA ILE A 16 -21.15 20.62 6.10
C ILE A 16 -20.15 20.28 4.99
N GLN A 17 -20.54 20.46 3.71
CA GLN A 17 -19.65 20.21 2.58
C GLN A 17 -18.39 21.09 2.63
N ARG A 18 -18.55 22.40 2.88
CA ARG A 18 -17.43 23.33 3.01
C ARG A 18 -16.50 22.93 4.16
N LYS A 19 -17.05 22.43 5.27
CA LYS A 19 -16.24 21.92 6.39
C LYS A 19 -15.36 20.74 5.96
N GLU A 20 -15.92 19.78 5.23
CA GLU A 20 -15.17 18.63 4.72
C GLU A 20 -14.02 19.05 3.79
N GLU A 21 -14.29 19.99 2.87
CA GLU A 21 -13.27 20.58 2.00
C GLU A 21 -12.15 21.28 2.79
N LEU A 22 -12.51 22.03 3.84
CA LEU A 22 -11.54 22.70 4.70
C LEU A 22 -10.71 21.70 5.52
N ILE A 23 -11.29 20.60 5.98
CA ILE A 23 -10.55 19.53 6.66
C ILE A 23 -9.50 18.92 5.73
N SER A 24 -9.84 18.68 4.47
CA SER A 24 -8.88 18.19 3.47
C SER A 24 -7.71 19.16 3.23
N LYS A 25 -8.02 20.46 3.09
CA LYS A 25 -7.01 21.53 2.95
C LYS A 25 -6.14 21.67 4.20
N LEU A 26 -6.73 21.58 5.39
CA LEU A 26 -6.04 21.61 6.68
C LEU A 26 -5.03 20.47 6.79
N ASN A 27 -5.43 19.24 6.44
CA ASN A 27 -4.54 18.08 6.48
C ASN A 27 -3.36 18.23 5.52
N SER A 28 -3.63 18.70 4.29
CA SER A 28 -2.58 18.97 3.29
C SER A 28 -1.58 20.02 3.80
N SER A 29 -2.08 21.10 4.41
CA SER A 29 -1.23 22.16 4.96
C SER A 29 -0.41 21.68 6.17
N LYS A 30 -0.98 20.84 7.05
CA LYS A 30 -0.26 20.20 8.17
C LYS A 30 0.89 19.31 7.68
N GLU A 31 0.67 18.57 6.60
CA GLU A 31 1.73 17.73 6.00
C GLU A 31 2.86 18.60 5.43
N LEU A 32 2.53 19.67 4.70
CA LEU A 32 3.52 20.61 4.17
C LEU A 32 4.29 21.32 5.28
N PHE A 33 3.60 21.78 6.32
CA PHE A 33 4.22 22.40 7.49
C PHE A 33 5.27 21.47 8.13
N LYS A 34 4.92 20.19 8.29
CA LYS A 34 5.86 19.18 8.80
C LYS A 34 7.07 19.01 7.87
N LYS A 35 6.85 18.87 6.56
CA LYS A 35 7.95 18.75 5.59
C LYS A 35 8.90 19.95 5.62
N TYR A 36 8.37 21.15 5.74
CA TYR A 36 9.17 22.37 5.77
C TYR A 36 9.91 22.57 7.09
N THR A 37 9.30 22.23 8.22
CA THR A 37 9.96 22.27 9.55
C THR A 37 11.07 21.23 9.66
N ASP A 38 10.88 20.03 9.11
CA ASP A 38 11.93 19.02 9.06
C ASP A 38 13.10 19.47 8.17
N ALA A 39 12.79 20.13 7.03
CA ALA A 39 13.79 20.60 6.06
C ALA A 39 14.50 21.91 6.44
N SER A 40 14.00 22.67 7.42
CA SER A 40 14.67 23.88 7.90
C SER A 40 15.77 23.59 8.93
N CYS A 41 15.86 22.36 9.45
CA CYS A 41 16.90 21.97 10.38
C CYS A 41 18.29 22.07 9.73
N MET A 42 19.13 22.96 10.27
CA MET A 42 20.47 23.23 9.74
C MET A 42 21.56 22.78 10.72
N PRO A 43 22.63 22.12 10.24
CA PRO A 43 23.84 21.90 11.03
C PRO A 43 24.57 23.22 11.27
N SER A 44 25.39 23.27 12.34
CA SER A 44 26.21 24.45 12.63
C SER A 44 27.31 24.62 11.58
N TYR A 45 27.80 25.85 11.40
CA TYR A 45 28.90 26.15 10.48
C TYR A 45 30.17 25.30 10.74
N GLU A 46 30.43 24.97 12.01
CA GLU A 46 31.57 24.15 12.44
C GLU A 46 31.40 22.68 12.05
N THR A 47 30.16 22.18 12.05
CA THR A 47 29.85 20.75 11.91
C THR A 47 29.36 20.36 10.52
N PHE A 48 29.04 21.34 9.66
CA PHE A 48 28.54 21.11 8.31
C PHE A 48 29.60 20.46 7.40
N GLU A 49 29.23 19.32 6.80
CA GLU A 49 30.02 18.68 5.75
C GLU A 49 29.86 19.42 4.41
N CYS A 50 30.84 20.25 4.07
CA CYS A 50 30.85 20.99 2.81
C CYS A 50 31.39 20.11 1.65
N LYS A 51 30.49 19.68 0.77
CA LYS A 51 30.84 18.92 -0.43
C LYS A 51 31.66 19.76 -1.40
N GLU A 52 31.30 21.03 -1.54
CA GLU A 52 31.97 22.00 -2.41
C GLU A 52 33.43 22.20 -1.99
N LEU A 53 33.71 22.18 -0.68
CA LEU A 53 35.07 22.23 -0.15
C LEU A 53 35.83 20.93 -0.44
N LYS A 54 35.20 19.76 -0.32
CA LYS A 54 35.80 18.48 -0.70
C LYS A 54 36.14 18.47 -2.21
N ASP A 55 35.23 18.94 -3.05
CA ASP A 55 35.42 19.03 -4.51
C ASP A 55 36.52 20.04 -4.87
N TYR A 56 36.58 21.16 -4.14
CA TYR A 56 37.66 22.14 -4.25
C TYR A 56 39.03 21.53 -3.90
N ASP A 57 39.13 20.82 -2.77
CA ASP A 57 40.37 20.18 -2.33
C ASP A 57 40.79 19.07 -3.32
N ASN A 58 39.85 18.26 -3.79
CA ASN A 58 40.08 17.19 -4.78
C ASN A 58 40.65 17.70 -6.10
N LYS A 59 40.29 18.93 -6.49
CA LYS A 59 40.80 19.57 -7.72
C LYS A 59 42.16 20.23 -7.49
N ASN A 60 42.30 21.03 -6.43
CA ASN A 60 43.44 21.93 -6.28
C ASN A 60 44.64 21.30 -5.55
N LEU A 61 44.43 20.32 -4.66
CA LEU A 61 45.53 19.67 -3.94
C LEU A 61 46.49 18.92 -4.89
N PRO A 62 46.02 18.12 -5.88
CA PRO A 62 46.91 17.49 -6.85
C PRO A 62 47.69 18.49 -7.69
N GLU A 63 47.05 19.57 -8.16
CA GLU A 63 47.70 20.65 -8.93
C GLU A 63 48.79 21.33 -8.10
N TYR A 64 48.52 21.59 -6.81
CA TYR A 64 49.51 22.14 -5.89
C TYR A 64 50.71 21.21 -5.69
N ILE A 65 50.46 19.91 -5.50
CA ILE A 65 51.51 18.89 -5.35
C ILE A 65 52.39 18.85 -6.61
N GLU A 66 51.79 18.83 -7.80
CA GLU A 66 52.53 18.83 -9.07
C GLU A 66 53.34 20.11 -9.24
N LYS A 67 52.82 21.28 -8.83
CA LYS A 67 53.56 22.55 -8.87
C LYS A 67 54.80 22.55 -7.96
N MET A 68 54.72 21.90 -6.80
CA MET A 68 55.79 21.91 -5.80
C MET A 68 56.82 20.80 -6.00
N LEU A 69 56.40 19.62 -6.46
CA LEU A 69 57.24 18.42 -6.56
C LEU A 69 57.48 17.96 -8.01
N GLY A 70 56.76 18.52 -8.98
CA GLY A 70 56.71 18.03 -10.36
C GLY A 70 55.84 16.79 -10.52
N LYS A 71 55.82 16.27 -11.75
CA LYS A 71 55.06 15.06 -12.10
C LYS A 71 55.61 13.83 -11.37
N PRO A 72 54.74 12.85 -11.03
CA PRO A 72 55.19 11.60 -10.42
C PRO A 72 56.22 10.87 -11.30
N PRO A 73 57.15 10.13 -10.68
CA PRO A 73 58.07 9.27 -11.43
C PRO A 73 57.30 8.33 -12.36
N VAL A 74 57.78 8.18 -13.58
CA VAL A 74 57.22 7.26 -14.59
C VAL A 74 58.17 6.08 -14.75
N GLU A 75 57.65 4.86 -14.79
CA GLU A 75 58.49 3.67 -15.00
C GLU A 75 59.13 3.74 -16.40
N GLY A 76 60.45 3.85 -16.44
CA GLY A 76 61.20 3.97 -17.69
C GLY A 76 61.33 2.65 -18.45
N THR A 77 61.60 2.73 -19.76
CA THR A 77 61.93 1.56 -20.58
C THR A 77 63.37 1.08 -20.33
N PRO A 78 63.65 -0.24 -20.33
CA PRO A 78 64.98 -0.77 -20.04
C PRO A 78 66.04 -0.29 -21.06
N ARG A 79 67.19 0.19 -20.59
CA ARG A 79 68.38 0.44 -21.45
C ARG A 79 69.23 -0.83 -21.59
N PHE A 80 70.05 -0.89 -22.64
CA PHE A 80 70.83 -2.06 -23.10
C PHE A 80 71.63 -2.85 -22.04
N PHE A 81 71.89 -2.30 -20.84
CA PHE A 81 72.67 -2.94 -19.78
C PHE A 81 71.98 -3.00 -18.40
N GLU A 82 70.70 -2.61 -18.27
CA GLU A 82 69.96 -2.68 -17.00
C GLU A 82 68.89 -3.78 -17.01
N THR A 83 68.93 -4.66 -16.00
CA THR A 83 67.89 -5.69 -15.85
C THR A 83 66.56 -5.04 -15.45
N LYS A 84 65.44 -5.56 -15.96
CA LYS A 84 64.07 -5.13 -15.57
C LYS A 84 63.90 -5.09 -14.04
N LYS A 85 64.50 -6.04 -13.31
CA LYS A 85 64.46 -6.11 -11.83
C LYS A 85 65.16 -4.92 -11.16
N LYS A 86 66.30 -4.48 -11.69
CA LYS A 86 67.06 -3.33 -11.14
C LYS A 86 66.32 -2.01 -11.41
N MET A 87 65.75 -1.85 -12.60
CA MET A 87 64.91 -0.70 -12.97
C MET A 87 63.68 -0.59 -12.08
N ARG A 88 62.93 -1.69 -11.92
CA ARG A 88 61.75 -1.72 -11.05
C ARG A 88 62.07 -1.38 -9.60
N LYS A 89 63.22 -1.83 -9.07
CA LYS A 89 63.66 -1.47 -7.72
C LYS A 89 63.96 0.03 -7.58
N LYS A 90 64.63 0.62 -8.57
CA LYS A 90 64.91 2.06 -8.61
C LYS A 90 63.62 2.89 -8.68
N TYR A 91 62.69 2.49 -9.55
CA TYR A 91 61.38 3.10 -9.69
C TYR A 91 60.56 3.07 -8.38
N LEU A 92 60.54 1.91 -7.69
CA LEU A 92 59.86 1.79 -6.40
C LEU A 92 60.47 2.70 -5.32
N GLU A 93 61.79 2.88 -5.31
CA GLU A 93 62.47 3.79 -4.39
C GLU A 93 62.16 5.26 -4.71
N GLU A 94 62.15 5.63 -6.00
CA GLU A 94 61.75 6.97 -6.46
C GLU A 94 60.29 7.27 -6.12
N LEU A 95 59.38 6.30 -6.29
CA LEU A 95 57.98 6.42 -5.89
C LEU A 95 57.83 6.59 -4.37
N LYS A 96 58.62 5.84 -3.58
CA LYS A 96 58.60 5.96 -2.12
C LYS A 96 59.07 7.34 -1.69
N ASN A 97 60.17 7.84 -2.25
CA ASN A 97 60.67 9.18 -1.99
C ASN A 97 59.68 10.27 -2.41
N TYR A 98 59.01 10.09 -3.55
CA TYR A 98 57.96 11.00 -4.01
C TYR A 98 56.75 11.02 -3.06
N LYS A 99 56.30 9.85 -2.59
CA LYS A 99 55.24 9.73 -1.60
C LYS A 99 55.61 10.43 -0.28
N ASP A 100 56.83 10.23 0.21
CA ASP A 100 57.31 10.88 1.43
C ASP A 100 57.41 12.41 1.25
N ALA A 101 57.76 12.88 0.06
CA ALA A 101 57.77 14.31 -0.28
C ALA A 101 56.34 14.90 -0.31
N ILE A 102 55.35 14.18 -0.86
CA ILE A 102 53.94 14.58 -0.81
C ILE A 102 53.48 14.78 0.63
N GLN A 103 53.81 13.85 1.54
CA GLN A 103 53.41 13.95 2.95
C GLN A 103 53.97 15.20 3.64
N ARG A 104 55.14 15.71 3.22
CA ARG A 104 55.72 16.94 3.75
C ARG A 104 55.10 18.20 3.16
N VAL A 105 54.70 18.17 1.89
CA VAL A 105 54.22 19.35 1.16
C VAL A 105 52.71 19.52 1.27
N ALA A 106 51.93 18.44 1.34
CA ALA A 106 50.48 18.48 1.40
C ALA A 106 49.93 19.34 2.56
N PRO A 107 50.51 19.37 3.78
CA PRO A 107 50.06 20.27 4.83
C PRO A 107 50.14 21.76 4.45
N ASN A 108 51.16 22.15 3.68
CA ASN A 108 51.36 23.55 3.27
C ASN A 108 50.26 24.06 2.34
N TYR A 109 49.60 23.15 1.60
CA TYR A 109 48.42 23.48 0.79
C TYR A 109 47.32 24.11 1.64
N TYR A 110 47.00 23.48 2.78
CA TYR A 110 45.90 23.93 3.64
C TYR A 110 46.17 25.30 4.26
N THR A 111 47.43 25.66 4.49
CA THR A 111 47.82 27.00 4.93
C THR A 111 47.80 27.99 3.77
N ALA A 112 48.36 27.63 2.61
CA ALA A 112 48.46 28.53 1.45
C ALA A 112 47.09 28.90 0.86
N TYR A 113 46.14 27.95 0.84
CA TYR A 113 44.78 28.12 0.32
C TYR A 113 43.74 28.32 1.42
N SER A 114 44.16 28.64 2.66
CA SER A 114 43.25 28.74 3.80
C SER A 114 42.12 29.74 3.55
N ASN A 115 42.43 30.88 2.92
CA ASN A 115 41.45 31.95 2.66
C ASN A 115 40.44 31.53 1.59
N GLU A 116 40.90 30.94 0.48
CA GLU A 116 40.05 30.47 -0.61
C GLU A 116 39.15 29.33 -0.14
N ARG A 117 39.70 28.38 0.62
CA ARG A 117 38.94 27.28 1.24
C ARG A 117 37.85 27.80 2.17
N GLU A 118 38.17 28.79 3.00
CA GLU A 118 37.18 29.42 3.88
C GLU A 118 36.10 30.15 3.10
N GLN A 119 36.44 30.83 1.99
CA GLN A 119 35.45 31.46 1.11
C GLN A 119 34.52 30.44 0.45
N VAL A 120 35.05 29.31 -0.02
CA VAL A 120 34.23 28.23 -0.61
C VAL A 120 33.28 27.67 0.45
N LYS A 121 33.77 27.37 1.65
CA LYS A 121 32.95 26.87 2.76
C LYS A 121 31.86 27.86 3.14
N ARG A 122 32.21 29.14 3.27
CA ARG A 122 31.28 30.22 3.62
C ARG A 122 30.16 30.38 2.58
N LYS A 123 30.50 30.41 1.30
CA LYS A 123 29.50 30.51 0.21
C LYS A 123 28.53 29.33 0.22
N ALA A 124 29.05 28.11 0.32
CA ALA A 124 28.22 26.91 0.39
C ALA A 124 27.26 26.95 1.59
N TYR A 125 27.75 27.43 2.74
CA TYR A 125 26.91 27.58 3.92
C TYR A 125 25.84 28.67 3.77
N GLU A 126 26.20 29.83 3.21
CA GLU A 126 25.26 30.93 2.92
C GLU A 126 24.13 30.47 1.98
N GLU A 127 24.43 29.62 0.99
CA GLU A 127 23.42 29.05 0.09
C GLU A 127 22.42 28.14 0.82
N ILE A 128 22.92 27.25 1.69
CA ILE A 128 22.05 26.35 2.45
C ILE A 128 21.26 27.13 3.50
N GLN A 129 21.88 28.14 4.14
CA GLN A 129 21.20 29.05 5.05
C GLN A 129 20.05 29.76 4.34
N SER A 130 20.30 30.34 3.16
CA SER A 130 19.25 30.97 2.35
C SER A 130 18.11 30.00 2.03
N LYS A 131 18.43 28.74 1.74
CA LYS A 131 17.42 27.69 1.51
C LYS A 131 16.61 27.37 2.78
N SER A 132 17.26 27.27 3.94
CA SER A 132 16.58 27.06 5.22
C SER A 132 15.70 28.23 5.62
N ASP A 133 16.14 29.47 5.39
CA ASP A 133 15.35 30.67 5.66
C ASP A 133 14.07 30.69 4.81
N ARG A 134 14.18 30.35 3.52
CA ARG A 134 13.01 30.18 2.63
C ARG A 134 12.08 29.09 3.15
N MET A 135 12.64 27.96 3.57
CA MET A 135 11.86 26.85 4.10
C MET A 135 11.10 27.24 5.38
N THR A 136 11.74 28.01 6.24
CA THR A 136 11.15 28.58 7.46
C THR A 136 10.03 29.56 7.12
N SER A 137 10.20 30.41 6.10
CA SER A 137 9.15 31.29 5.59
C SER A 137 7.94 30.49 5.12
N CYS A 138 8.15 29.46 4.28
CA CYS A 138 7.08 28.59 3.81
C CYS A 138 6.38 27.85 4.97
N ALA A 139 7.13 27.41 5.98
CA ALA A 139 6.54 26.82 7.18
C ALA A 139 5.64 27.82 7.93
N ASN A 140 6.08 29.06 8.09
CA ASN A 140 5.27 30.09 8.74
C ASN A 140 3.98 30.40 7.95
N GLU A 141 4.06 30.49 6.62
CA GLU A 141 2.87 30.63 5.76
C GLU A 141 1.90 29.46 5.93
N GLN A 142 2.40 28.21 5.96
CA GLN A 142 1.55 27.04 6.23
C GLN A 142 0.92 27.10 7.63
N LYS A 143 1.66 27.57 8.64
CA LYS A 143 1.15 27.74 10.00
C LYS A 143 -0.01 28.74 10.07
N GLU A 144 0.08 29.86 9.36
CA GLU A 144 -1.00 30.84 9.26
C GLU A 144 -2.23 30.26 8.55
N MET A 145 -2.03 29.52 7.46
CA MET A 145 -3.11 28.83 6.76
C MET A 145 -3.80 27.77 7.62
N ILE A 146 -3.03 26.99 8.38
CA ILE A 146 -3.56 26.03 9.36
C ILE A 146 -4.46 26.75 10.38
N GLN A 147 -3.99 27.84 10.97
CA GLN A 147 -4.77 28.61 11.95
C GLN A 147 -6.06 29.17 11.34
N LYS A 148 -5.98 29.68 10.10
CA LYS A 148 -7.16 30.16 9.36
C LYS A 148 -8.18 29.04 9.17
N TYR A 149 -7.75 27.89 8.67
CA TYR A 149 -8.64 26.75 8.43
C TYR A 149 -9.23 26.19 9.74
N GLU A 150 -8.45 26.10 10.81
CA GLU A 150 -8.94 25.67 12.12
C GLU A 150 -10.01 26.62 12.67
N ASN A 151 -9.83 27.94 12.49
CA ASN A 151 -10.84 28.92 12.87
C ASN A 151 -12.12 28.82 12.02
N GLU A 152 -11.99 28.73 10.69
CA GLU A 152 -13.16 28.56 9.81
C GLU A 152 -13.93 27.26 10.11
N ILE A 153 -13.23 26.16 10.36
CA ILE A 153 -13.85 24.88 10.76
C ILE A 153 -14.56 25.01 12.11
N ARG A 154 -13.95 25.70 13.08
CA ARG A 154 -14.56 25.95 14.40
C ARG A 154 -15.86 26.76 14.26
N GLU A 155 -15.86 27.81 13.46
CA GLU A 155 -17.06 28.62 13.20
C GLU A 155 -18.15 27.81 12.47
N LEU A 156 -17.77 26.98 11.49
CA LEU A 156 -18.70 26.10 10.80
C LEU A 156 -19.28 25.04 11.74
N ASN A 157 -18.46 24.44 12.61
CA ASN A 157 -18.94 23.50 13.62
C ASN A 157 -19.93 24.17 14.56
N GLN A 158 -19.67 25.40 15.01
CA GLN A 158 -20.61 26.13 15.85
C GLN A 158 -21.94 26.38 15.12
N LYS A 159 -21.92 26.80 13.86
CA LYS A 159 -23.13 26.97 13.04
C LYS A 159 -23.90 25.66 12.85
N ILE A 160 -23.19 24.55 12.71
CA ILE A 160 -23.77 23.21 12.58
C ILE A 160 -24.40 22.78 13.91
N ASP A 161 -23.73 23.01 15.04
CA ASP A 161 -24.20 22.65 16.38
C ASP A 161 -25.42 23.49 16.81
N GLU A 162 -25.46 24.76 16.44
CA GLU A 162 -26.59 25.67 16.68
C GLU A 162 -27.81 25.35 15.80
N PHE A 163 -27.64 24.54 14.75
CA PHE A 163 -28.73 24.10 13.88
C PHE A 163 -29.54 22.97 14.55
N ASP A 164 -30.28 23.32 15.60
CA ASP A 164 -31.06 22.40 16.45
C ASP A 164 -32.26 21.73 15.73
N LEU A 165 -32.51 22.03 14.45
CA LEU A 165 -33.49 21.32 13.60
C LEU A 165 -32.98 19.95 13.10
N VAL A 166 -31.65 19.74 13.10
CA VAL A 166 -30.99 18.50 12.64
C VAL A 166 -30.90 17.42 13.72
N LYS A 167 -31.10 17.77 15.00
CA LYS A 167 -31.12 16.80 16.10
C LYS A 167 -32.19 15.72 15.99
N LYS A 168 -33.11 15.78 15.01
CA LYS A 168 -34.22 14.83 14.92
C LYS A 168 -34.17 13.74 13.84
N GLN A 169 -33.36 13.78 12.77
CA GLN A 169 -33.25 12.60 11.86
C GLN A 169 -32.25 12.65 10.69
N SER A 170 -31.58 13.76 10.37
CA SER A 170 -30.70 13.84 9.18
C SER A 170 -29.24 14.02 9.57
N LYS A 171 -28.35 13.11 9.17
CA LYS A 171 -26.93 13.14 9.59
C LYS A 171 -25.97 13.70 8.53
N ASP A 172 -26.31 13.58 7.25
CA ASP A 172 -25.38 13.85 6.15
C ASP A 172 -25.99 14.79 5.08
N VAL A 173 -25.12 15.43 4.28
CA VAL A 173 -25.48 16.35 3.18
C VAL A 173 -26.54 15.77 2.24
N VAL A 174 -26.45 14.47 1.94
CA VAL A 174 -27.38 13.75 1.05
C VAL A 174 -28.81 13.80 1.61
N HIS A 175 -28.98 13.51 2.90
CA HIS A 175 -30.29 13.53 3.54
C HIS A 175 -30.87 14.94 3.61
N LEU A 176 -30.05 15.96 3.88
CA LEU A 176 -30.51 17.36 3.87
C LEU A 176 -30.99 17.81 2.49
N ASN A 177 -30.28 17.42 1.44
CA ASN A 177 -30.66 17.73 0.07
C ASN A 177 -31.93 16.98 -0.37
N GLU A 178 -32.09 15.72 0.04
CA GLU A 178 -33.29 14.93 -0.22
C GLU A 178 -34.53 15.52 0.49
N ILE A 179 -34.40 15.90 1.76
CA ILE A 179 -35.48 16.56 2.50
C ILE A 179 -35.85 17.88 1.82
N ALA A 180 -34.85 18.67 1.40
CA ALA A 180 -35.09 19.91 0.67
C ALA A 180 -35.80 19.66 -0.66
N SER A 181 -35.41 18.63 -1.42
CA SER A 181 -36.05 18.30 -2.70
C SER A 181 -37.48 17.83 -2.53
N PHE A 182 -37.83 17.07 -1.49
CA PHE A 182 -39.22 16.69 -1.23
C PHE A 182 -40.13 17.91 -1.05
N ILE A 183 -39.64 18.94 -0.39
CA ILE A 183 -40.40 20.18 -0.21
C ILE A 183 -40.47 20.98 -1.53
N GLU A 184 -39.35 21.11 -2.25
CA GLU A 184 -39.30 21.86 -3.52
C GLU A 184 -40.13 21.22 -4.63
N GLU A 185 -40.19 19.89 -4.65
CA GLU A 185 -41.00 19.10 -5.59
C GLU A 185 -42.48 19.05 -5.18
N GLY A 186 -42.85 19.63 -4.03
CA GLY A 186 -44.22 19.59 -3.50
C GLY A 186 -44.65 18.19 -3.07
N ARG A 187 -43.71 17.29 -2.79
CA ARG A 187 -43.96 15.95 -2.22
C ARG A 187 -44.20 16.00 -0.71
N ALA A 188 -43.81 17.09 -0.05
CA ALA A 188 -44.08 17.38 1.34
C ALA A 188 -44.54 18.84 1.50
N ASP A 189 -45.59 19.07 2.31
CA ASP A 189 -46.14 20.40 2.56
C ASP A 189 -45.32 21.18 3.60
N ASN A 190 -44.57 20.47 4.44
CA ASN A 190 -43.78 21.04 5.52
C ASN A 190 -42.56 20.18 5.85
N LEU A 191 -41.68 20.70 6.70
CA LEU A 191 -40.45 20.03 7.10
C LEU A 191 -40.70 18.70 7.83
N GLU A 192 -41.72 18.63 8.67
CA GLU A 192 -42.02 17.42 9.44
C GLU A 192 -42.40 16.27 8.50
N GLU A 193 -43.26 16.52 7.52
CA GLU A 193 -43.61 15.55 6.49
C GLU A 193 -42.38 15.13 5.64
N ALA A 194 -41.53 16.09 5.26
CA ALA A 194 -40.31 15.79 4.51
C ALA A 194 -39.32 14.91 5.30
N LEU A 195 -39.21 15.13 6.62
CA LEU A 195 -38.40 14.29 7.52
C LEU A 195 -38.95 12.86 7.61
N TYR A 196 -40.28 12.71 7.71
CA TYR A 196 -40.91 11.39 7.68
C TYR A 196 -40.68 10.68 6.34
N LEU A 197 -40.82 11.39 5.22
CA LEU A 197 -40.57 10.81 3.89
C LEU A 197 -39.12 10.36 3.72
N SER A 198 -38.14 11.11 4.22
CA SER A 198 -36.72 10.70 4.16
C SER A 198 -36.46 9.48 5.03
N SER A 199 -37.03 9.41 6.23
CA SER A 199 -36.93 8.22 7.09
C SER A 199 -37.56 6.97 6.43
N PHE A 200 -38.63 7.15 5.65
CA PHE A 200 -39.25 6.07 4.90
C PHE A 200 -38.42 5.65 3.67
N SER A 201 -37.78 6.61 2.99
CA SER A 201 -36.81 6.38 1.92
C SER A 201 -35.66 5.48 2.40
N ASP A 202 -35.13 5.74 3.60
CA ASP A 202 -34.10 4.91 4.22
C ASP A 202 -34.57 3.47 4.47
N LEU A 203 -35.76 3.31 5.03
CA LEU A 203 -36.34 1.99 5.27
C LEU A 203 -36.51 1.22 3.96
N PHE A 204 -36.98 1.88 2.89
CA PHE A 204 -37.09 1.24 1.58
C PHE A 204 -35.75 0.77 1.04
N ARG A 205 -34.72 1.63 1.11
CA ARG A 205 -33.37 1.27 0.66
C ARG A 205 -32.80 0.08 1.43
N GLU A 206 -33.07 0.00 2.73
CA GLU A 206 -32.68 -1.16 3.54
C GLU A 206 -33.44 -2.43 3.14
N VAL A 207 -34.75 -2.33 2.90
CA VAL A 207 -35.57 -3.44 2.40
C VAL A 207 -35.07 -3.93 1.04
N GLU A 208 -34.76 -3.03 0.10
CA GLU A 208 -34.19 -3.38 -1.21
C GLU A 208 -32.86 -4.12 -1.07
N LYS A 209 -31.97 -3.65 -0.18
CA LYS A 209 -30.70 -4.32 0.11
C LYS A 209 -30.92 -5.72 0.68
N ASN A 210 -31.84 -5.87 1.63
CA ASN A 210 -32.16 -7.16 2.23
C ASN A 210 -32.78 -8.11 1.20
N MET A 211 -33.64 -7.61 0.32
CA MET A 211 -34.24 -8.39 -0.76
C MET A 211 -33.19 -8.85 -1.78
N ALA A 212 -32.24 -7.99 -2.14
CA ALA A 212 -31.11 -8.37 -3.00
C ALA A 212 -30.24 -9.46 -2.36
N SER A 213 -29.96 -9.36 -1.06
CA SER A 213 -29.22 -10.38 -0.31
C SER A 213 -29.98 -11.71 -0.29
N LEU A 214 -31.29 -11.68 0.01
CA LEU A 214 -32.13 -12.88 0.05
C LEU A 214 -32.18 -13.56 -1.33
N LYS A 215 -32.26 -12.78 -2.41
CA LYS A 215 -32.21 -13.29 -3.78
C LYS A 215 -30.91 -14.06 -4.05
N GLN A 216 -29.76 -13.51 -3.65
CA GLN A 216 -28.48 -14.19 -3.79
C GLN A 216 -28.39 -15.48 -2.96
N GLU A 217 -28.98 -15.50 -1.77
CA GLU A 217 -29.04 -16.72 -0.95
C GLU A 217 -29.94 -17.79 -1.59
N MET A 218 -31.09 -17.39 -2.15
CA MET A 218 -31.95 -18.32 -2.90
C MET A 218 -31.25 -18.90 -4.12
N GLU A 219 -30.51 -18.11 -4.88
CA GLU A 219 -29.72 -18.59 -6.02
C GLU A 219 -28.68 -19.64 -5.58
N LYS A 220 -27.97 -19.40 -4.47
CA LYS A 220 -27.01 -20.38 -3.91
C LYS A 220 -27.68 -21.67 -3.43
N ILE A 221 -28.86 -21.56 -2.81
CA ILE A 221 -29.63 -22.74 -2.39
C ILE A 221 -30.07 -23.53 -3.62
N HIS A 222 -30.55 -22.84 -4.65
CA HIS A 222 -30.98 -23.48 -5.90
C HIS A 222 -29.82 -24.24 -6.57
N GLU A 223 -28.62 -23.64 -6.65
CA GLU A 223 -27.43 -24.34 -7.15
C GLU A 223 -27.13 -25.61 -6.33
N LYS A 224 -27.18 -25.53 -4.99
CA LYS A 224 -26.96 -26.69 -4.13
C LYS A 224 -27.99 -27.80 -4.32
N VAL A 225 -29.26 -27.43 -4.55
CA VAL A 225 -30.32 -28.41 -4.83
C VAL A 225 -30.03 -29.13 -6.13
N ASN A 226 -29.63 -28.41 -7.19
CA ASN A 226 -29.28 -29.03 -8.47
C ASN A 226 -28.10 -30.02 -8.32
N TYR A 227 -27.05 -29.66 -7.58
CA TYR A 227 -25.95 -30.62 -7.30
C TYR A 227 -26.41 -31.85 -6.52
N LEU A 228 -27.34 -31.70 -5.57
CA LEU A 228 -27.89 -32.84 -4.83
C LEU A 228 -28.80 -33.71 -5.72
N GLU A 229 -29.53 -33.11 -6.66
CA GLU A 229 -30.30 -33.86 -7.66
C GLU A 229 -29.37 -34.69 -8.55
N ASP A 230 -28.26 -34.10 -9.02
CA ASP A 230 -27.22 -34.82 -9.78
C ASP A 230 -26.63 -35.99 -8.97
N ASP A 231 -26.28 -35.77 -7.68
CA ASP A 231 -25.76 -36.83 -6.79
C ASP A 231 -26.77 -37.97 -6.59
N VAL A 232 -28.08 -37.65 -6.50
CA VAL A 232 -29.14 -38.65 -6.35
C VAL A 232 -29.27 -39.49 -7.62
N ASP A 233 -29.21 -38.87 -8.80
CA ASP A 233 -29.23 -39.59 -10.07
C ASP A 233 -28.03 -40.54 -10.19
N ASP A 234 -26.83 -40.11 -9.78
CA ASP A 234 -25.62 -40.95 -9.75
C ASP A 234 -25.79 -42.15 -8.80
N PHE A 235 -26.34 -41.94 -7.60
CA PHE A 235 -26.62 -43.04 -6.66
C PHE A 235 -27.65 -44.03 -7.21
N ASP A 236 -28.66 -43.58 -7.95
CA ASP A 236 -29.64 -44.46 -8.58
C ASP A 236 -28.97 -45.38 -9.62
N TYR A 237 -27.99 -44.88 -10.39
CA TYR A 237 -27.19 -45.72 -11.29
C TYR A 237 -26.35 -46.76 -10.53
N GLU A 238 -25.65 -46.35 -9.47
CA GLU A 238 -24.85 -47.26 -8.65
C GLU A 238 -25.70 -48.36 -8.01
N ILE A 239 -26.90 -48.01 -7.51
CA ILE A 239 -27.85 -48.97 -6.96
C ILE A 239 -28.30 -49.97 -8.01
N GLU A 240 -28.58 -49.52 -9.23
CA GLU A 240 -29.03 -50.40 -10.30
C GLU A 240 -27.92 -51.38 -10.74
N ASP A 241 -26.66 -50.94 -10.78
CA ASP A 241 -25.54 -51.82 -11.06
C ASP A 241 -25.30 -52.83 -9.93
N MET A 242 -25.37 -52.40 -8.67
CA MET A 242 -25.32 -53.33 -7.53
C MET A 242 -26.43 -54.38 -7.58
N LYS A 243 -27.65 -54.02 -8.00
CA LYS A 243 -28.74 -55.00 -8.15
C LYS A 243 -28.39 -56.06 -9.19
N LYS A 244 -27.83 -55.68 -10.34
CA LYS A 244 -27.39 -56.63 -11.37
C LYS A 244 -26.29 -57.55 -10.86
N GLU A 245 -25.34 -57.02 -10.09
CA GLU A 245 -24.30 -57.84 -9.45
C GLU A 245 -24.92 -58.85 -8.47
N PHE A 246 -25.89 -58.43 -7.65
CA PHE A 246 -26.62 -59.33 -6.76
C PHE A 246 -27.39 -60.41 -7.51
N GLU A 247 -28.06 -60.08 -8.61
CA GLU A 247 -28.73 -61.05 -9.48
C GLU A 247 -27.75 -62.09 -10.03
N SER A 248 -26.60 -61.64 -10.55
CA SER A 248 -25.54 -62.52 -11.05
C SER A 248 -25.00 -63.47 -9.96
N ILE A 249 -24.74 -62.95 -8.75
CA ILE A 249 -24.29 -63.77 -7.61
C ILE A 249 -25.36 -64.82 -7.26
N ASN A 250 -26.64 -64.44 -7.30
CA ASN A 250 -27.73 -65.34 -6.95
C ASN A 250 -27.89 -66.47 -7.99
N GLU A 251 -27.66 -66.18 -9.27
CA GLU A 251 -27.57 -67.18 -10.34
C GLU A 251 -26.39 -68.14 -10.12
N GLU A 252 -25.21 -67.63 -9.76
CA GLU A 252 -24.04 -68.44 -9.45
C GLU A 252 -24.28 -69.36 -8.24
N ILE A 253 -24.87 -68.85 -7.17
CA ILE A 253 -25.24 -69.64 -5.98
C ILE A 253 -26.21 -70.76 -6.38
N SER A 254 -27.22 -70.45 -7.19
CA SER A 254 -28.19 -71.45 -7.68
C SER A 254 -27.51 -72.52 -8.52
N GLY A 255 -26.56 -72.13 -9.38
CA GLY A 255 -25.74 -73.06 -10.16
C GLY A 255 -24.86 -73.96 -9.29
N LEU A 256 -24.20 -73.40 -8.27
CA LEU A 256 -23.41 -74.17 -7.30
C LEU A 256 -24.26 -75.14 -6.49
N GLN A 257 -25.44 -74.70 -6.02
CA GLN A 257 -26.38 -75.57 -5.31
C GLN A 257 -26.81 -76.76 -6.17
N SER A 258 -27.12 -76.51 -7.45
CA SER A 258 -27.42 -77.57 -8.42
C SER A 258 -26.23 -78.53 -8.55
N GLY A 259 -25.01 -78.01 -8.77
CA GLY A 259 -23.80 -78.83 -8.88
C GLY A 259 -23.47 -79.65 -7.63
N VAL A 260 -23.73 -79.12 -6.43
CA VAL A 260 -23.57 -79.84 -5.16
C VAL A 260 -24.57 -80.99 -5.07
N ASN A 261 -25.84 -80.75 -5.38
CA ASN A 261 -26.85 -81.82 -5.38
C ASN A 261 -26.49 -82.93 -6.37
N ASP A 262 -26.04 -82.55 -7.56
CA ASP A 262 -25.54 -83.45 -8.60
C ASP A 262 -24.35 -84.30 -8.13
N ALA A 263 -23.45 -83.72 -7.32
CA ALA A 263 -22.30 -84.42 -6.77
C ALA A 263 -22.70 -85.38 -5.64
N ILE A 264 -23.66 -84.99 -4.80
CA ILE A 264 -24.26 -85.85 -3.77
C ILE A 264 -24.91 -87.07 -4.43
N ASP A 265 -25.75 -86.86 -5.46
CA ASP A 265 -26.41 -87.94 -6.18
C ASP A 265 -25.41 -88.95 -6.78
N ARG A 266 -24.31 -88.46 -7.37
CA ARG A 266 -23.24 -89.33 -7.89
C ARG A 266 -22.51 -90.08 -6.78
N ALA A 267 -22.28 -89.46 -5.63
CA ALA A 267 -21.63 -90.10 -4.49
C ALA A 267 -22.50 -91.22 -3.91
N ASP A 268 -23.81 -90.99 -3.77
CA ASP A 268 -24.77 -91.99 -3.31
C ASP A 268 -24.83 -93.18 -4.28
N GLN A 269 -24.90 -92.92 -5.60
CA GLN A 269 -24.84 -93.97 -6.61
C GLN A 269 -23.55 -94.80 -6.55
N ALA A 270 -22.40 -94.15 -6.35
CA ALA A 270 -21.11 -94.83 -6.24
C ALA A 270 -21.04 -95.70 -4.96
N TYR A 271 -21.59 -95.21 -3.85
CA TYR A 271 -21.70 -95.96 -2.60
C TYR A 271 -22.58 -97.21 -2.79
N ASP A 272 -23.77 -97.05 -3.36
CA ASP A 272 -24.69 -98.17 -3.63
C ASP A 272 -24.07 -99.24 -4.54
N TYR A 273 -23.33 -98.81 -5.58
CA TYR A 273 -22.60 -99.71 -6.47
C TYR A 273 -21.49 -100.49 -5.75
N ALA A 274 -20.75 -99.85 -4.84
CA ALA A 274 -19.70 -100.48 -4.06
C ALA A 274 -20.25 -101.51 -3.07
N VAL A 275 -21.39 -101.22 -2.44
CA VAL A 275 -22.07 -102.15 -1.52
C VAL A 275 -22.64 -103.36 -2.26
N SER A 276 -23.06 -103.20 -3.52
CA SER A 276 -23.70 -104.27 -4.31
C SER A 276 -22.71 -105.22 -5.00
N ASN A 277 -21.43 -104.84 -5.17
CA ASN A 277 -20.41 -105.61 -5.90
C ASN A 277 -19.19 -106.02 -5.05
N GLY A 278 -19.20 -105.75 -3.73
CA GLY A 278 -18.22 -106.26 -2.77
C GLY A 278 -18.76 -107.46 -1.99
#